data_AF-A0A7Z9U9D2-F1
#
_entry.id   AF-A0A7Z9U9D2-F1
#
_cell.length_a   1.000
_cell.length_b   1.000
_cell.length_c   1.000
_cell.angle_alpha   90.00
_cell.angle_beta   90.00
_cell.angle_gamma   90.00
#
_symmetry.space_group_name_H-M   'P 1'
#
loop_
_entity.id
_entity.type
_entity.pdbx_description
1 polymer ?
#
loop_
_entity_poly.entity_id
_entity_poly.type
_entity_poly.pdbx_seq_one_letter_code
_entity_poly.pdbx_strand_id
1 'polypeptide(L)'
;ERLYRSGAGYVEFAEKNPHLFRLMFGPLMASEDEHEGLHLHCRECFAVLMDVISEGQAAGVFKSGNTEELAKLTWTMVHGIAHLAIDNQLKSEGYGGRYEMLRMLGHHLVEGLAPRHPSAD
;
A
#
# COMPACT_ATOMS: atom_id res chain seq x y z
N GLU A 1 9.15 7.51 6.95
CA GLU A 1 10.05 7.52 5.78
C GLU A 1 10.03 6.23 4.95
N ARG A 2 10.41 5.06 5.51
CA ARG A 2 10.49 3.79 4.74
C ARG A 2 9.18 3.43 4.02
N LEU A 3 8.04 3.50 4.72
CA LEU A 3 6.73 3.25 4.12
C LEU A 3 6.41 4.16 2.93
N TYR A 4 6.66 5.46 3.06
CA TYR A 4 6.42 6.43 2.00
C TYR A 4 7.26 6.11 0.76
N ARG A 5 8.55 5.83 0.94
CA ARG A 5 9.45 5.48 -0.16
C ARG A 5 9.06 4.18 -0.84
N SER A 6 8.65 3.15 -0.09
CA SER A 6 8.13 1.91 -0.65
C SER A 6 6.86 2.14 -1.47
N GLY A 7 5.91 2.92 -0.95
CA GLY A 7 4.68 3.27 -1.68
C GLY A 7 4.95 4.09 -2.94
N ALA A 8 5.85 5.06 -2.87
CA ALA A 8 6.26 5.86 -4.03
C ALA A 8 6.90 5.00 -5.13
N GLY A 9 7.82 4.10 -4.76
CA GLY A 9 8.44 3.17 -5.69
C GLY A 9 7.44 2.20 -6.34
N TYR A 10 6.44 1.73 -5.57
CA TYR A 10 5.37 0.89 -6.09
C TYR A 10 4.54 1.61 -7.16
N VAL A 11 4.13 2.87 -6.90
CA VAL A 11 3.37 3.68 -7.87
C VAL A 11 4.22 4.03 -9.08
N GLU A 12 5.49 4.38 -8.89
CA GLU A 12 6.42 4.68 -9.99
C GLU A 12 6.65 3.47 -10.89
N PHE A 13 6.78 2.27 -10.31
CA PHE A 13 6.86 1.02 -11.07
C PHE A 13 5.61 0.80 -11.92
N ALA A 14 4.42 1.03 -11.34
CA ALA A 14 3.14 0.89 -12.02
C ALA A 14 3.00 1.87 -13.19
N GLU A 15 3.35 3.13 -13.01
CA GLU A 15 3.33 4.16 -14.06
C GLU A 15 4.32 3.84 -15.19
N LYS A 16 5.52 3.37 -14.85
CA LYS A 16 6.54 3.01 -15.85
C LYS A 16 6.21 1.72 -16.61
N ASN A 17 5.46 0.81 -16.01
CA ASN A 17 5.20 -0.53 -16.56
C ASN A 17 3.71 -0.92 -16.48
N PRO A 18 2.78 -0.16 -17.06
CA PRO A 18 1.34 -0.33 -16.83
C PRO A 18 0.80 -1.68 -17.31
N HIS A 19 1.34 -2.21 -18.42
CA HIS A 19 0.94 -3.53 -18.93
C HIS A 19 1.42 -4.67 -18.04
N LEU A 20 2.66 -4.58 -17.54
CA LEU A 20 3.20 -5.56 -16.60
C LEU A 20 2.46 -5.52 -15.27
N PHE A 21 2.18 -4.31 -14.76
CA PHE A 21 1.42 -4.14 -13.52
C PHE A 21 0.02 -4.76 -13.64
N ARG A 22 -0.71 -4.50 -14.73
CA ARG A 22 -2.01 -5.13 -14.99
C ARG A 22 -1.93 -6.65 -15.16
N LEU A 23 -0.83 -7.16 -15.72
CA LEU A 23 -0.59 -8.61 -15.80
C LEU A 23 -0.38 -9.23 -14.41
N MET A 24 0.43 -8.60 -13.56
CA MET A 24 0.71 -9.05 -12.19
C MET A 24 -0.54 -9.13 -11.30
N PHE A 25 -1.62 -8.44 -11.63
CA PHE A 25 -2.87 -8.41 -10.85
C PHE A 25 -4.11 -8.75 -11.69
N GLY A 26 -3.90 -9.40 -12.85
CA GLY A 26 -4.96 -9.74 -13.78
C GLY A 26 -5.72 -11.01 -13.41
N PRO A 27 -6.85 -11.29 -14.09
CA PRO A 27 -7.72 -12.44 -13.81
C PRO A 27 -7.10 -13.81 -14.16
N LEU A 28 -5.95 -13.83 -14.83
CA LEU A 28 -5.23 -15.04 -15.25
C LEU A 28 -4.10 -15.39 -14.27
N MET A 29 -4.32 -15.17 -12.97
CA MET A 29 -3.41 -15.67 -11.95
C MET A 29 -3.33 -17.19 -12.05
N ALA A 30 -2.12 -17.71 -12.26
CA ALA A 30 -1.84 -19.12 -12.16
C ALA A 30 -2.31 -19.67 -10.81
N SER A 31 -2.91 -20.86 -10.81
CA SER A 31 -3.26 -21.52 -9.56
C SER A 31 -2.01 -21.78 -8.72
N GLU A 32 -2.16 -21.87 -7.39
CA GLU A 32 -1.04 -22.11 -6.48
C GLU A 32 -0.23 -23.36 -6.85
N ASP A 33 -0.94 -24.39 -7.32
CA ASP A 33 -0.37 -25.68 -7.69
C ASP A 33 0.44 -25.64 -9.00
N GLU A 34 0.19 -24.67 -9.89
CA GLU A 34 0.86 -24.57 -11.18
C GLU A 34 2.23 -23.88 -11.10
N HIS A 35 2.40 -22.95 -10.15
CA HIS A 35 3.59 -22.10 -10.07
C HIS A 35 3.97 -21.74 -8.62
N GLU A 36 4.33 -22.74 -7.81
CA GLU A 36 4.75 -22.56 -6.40
C GLU A 36 5.81 -21.47 -6.21
N GLY A 37 6.80 -21.43 -7.11
CA GLY A 37 7.86 -20.42 -7.09
C GLY A 37 7.31 -19.00 -7.21
N LEU A 38 6.30 -18.75 -8.06
CA LEU A 38 5.67 -17.44 -8.18
C LEU A 38 5.00 -17.02 -6.88
N HIS A 39 4.24 -17.94 -6.27
CA HIS A 39 3.53 -17.67 -5.01
C HIS A 39 4.48 -17.42 -3.84
N LEU A 40 5.62 -18.12 -3.79
CA LEU A 40 6.67 -17.81 -2.82
C LEU A 40 7.15 -16.37 -2.97
N HIS A 41 7.50 -15.93 -4.18
CA HIS A 41 7.97 -14.56 -4.42
C HIS A 41 6.87 -13.52 -4.12
N CYS A 42 5.60 -13.82 -4.39
CA CYS A 42 4.47 -12.95 -4.01
C CYS A 42 4.39 -12.77 -2.49
N ARG A 43 4.52 -13.86 -1.72
CA ARG A 43 4.54 -13.82 -0.25
C ARG A 43 5.74 -13.04 0.29
N GLU A 44 6.92 -13.24 -0.28
CA GLU A 44 8.13 -12.49 0.09
C GLU A 44 7.99 -10.99 -0.20
N CYS A 45 7.42 -10.62 -1.35
CA CYS A 45 7.13 -9.22 -1.66
C CYS A 45 6.18 -8.59 -0.63
N PHE A 46 5.14 -9.32 -0.23
CA PHE A 46 4.20 -8.84 0.79
C PHE A 46 4.84 -8.76 2.18
N ALA A 47 5.74 -9.69 2.52
CA ALA A 47 6.46 -9.68 3.80
C ALA A 47 7.26 -8.40 4.02
N VAL A 48 7.84 -7.80 2.98
CA VAL A 48 8.52 -6.51 3.08
C VAL A 48 7.60 -5.42 3.64
N LEU A 49 6.32 -5.41 3.26
CA LEU A 49 5.35 -4.46 3.81
C LEU A 49 4.97 -4.79 5.25
N MET A 50 4.80 -6.08 5.58
CA MET A 50 4.56 -6.52 6.95
C MET A 50 5.69 -6.08 7.89
N ASP A 51 6.94 -6.22 7.46
CA ASP A 51 8.12 -5.78 8.23
C ASP A 51 8.10 -4.28 8.49
N VAL A 52 7.80 -3.47 7.46
CA VAL A 52 7.68 -2.02 7.60
C VAL A 52 6.63 -1.62 8.62
N ILE A 53 5.46 -2.29 8.60
CA ILE A 53 4.39 -2.02 9.56
C ILE A 53 4.80 -2.48 10.96
N SER A 54 5.35 -3.68 11.10
CA SER A 54 5.79 -4.26 12.38
C SER A 54 6.85 -3.39 13.07
N GLU A 55 7.87 -2.96 12.32
CA GLU A 55 8.90 -2.04 12.82
C GLU A 55 8.31 -0.71 13.29
N GLY A 56 7.38 -0.14 12.52
CA GLY A 56 6.71 1.11 12.90
C GLY A 56 5.81 0.96 14.13
N GLN A 57 5.18 -0.21 14.32
CA GLN A 57 4.43 -0.53 15.53
C GLN A 57 5.36 -0.69 16.74
N ALA A 58 6.47 -1.41 16.59
CA ALA A 58 7.47 -1.59 17.65
C ALA A 58 8.10 -0.26 18.09
N ALA A 59 8.27 0.68 17.16
CA ALA A 59 8.75 2.02 17.43
C ALA A 59 7.68 3.00 17.95
N GLY A 60 6.43 2.56 18.11
CA GLY A 60 5.31 3.41 18.54
C GLY A 60 4.88 4.49 17.54
N VAL A 61 5.32 4.37 16.27
CA VAL A 61 5.00 5.31 15.20
C VAL A 61 3.63 4.98 14.58
N PHE A 62 3.33 3.70 14.40
CA PHE A 62 2.05 3.24 13.85
C PHE A 62 1.14 2.70 14.95
N LYS A 63 -0.17 2.76 14.71
CA LYS A 63 -1.17 2.19 15.62
C LYS A 63 -0.87 0.72 15.94
N SER A 64 -1.08 0.34 17.20
CA SER A 64 -1.13 -1.07 17.59
C SER A 64 -2.29 -1.79 16.90
N GLY A 65 -2.16 -3.11 16.74
CA GLY A 65 -3.19 -3.96 16.14
C GLY A 65 -2.58 -5.07 15.29
N ASN A 66 -3.44 -5.78 14.54
CA ASN A 66 -2.99 -6.84 13.65
C ASN A 66 -2.15 -6.27 12.50
N THR A 67 -0.86 -6.64 12.46
CA THR A 67 0.10 -6.19 11.44
C THR A 67 -0.33 -6.59 10.03
N GLU A 68 -0.87 -7.80 9.85
CA GLU A 68 -1.31 -8.31 8.54
C GLU A 68 -2.51 -7.52 8.02
N GLU A 69 -3.48 -7.22 8.87
CA GLU A 69 -4.64 -6.38 8.50
C GLU A 69 -4.19 -4.98 8.08
N LEU A 70 -3.27 -4.37 8.83
CA LEU A 70 -2.72 -3.05 8.52
C LEU A 70 -1.90 -3.07 7.22
N ALA A 71 -1.11 -4.12 6.99
CA ALA A 71 -0.38 -4.31 5.74
C ALA A 71 -1.33 -4.46 4.56
N LYS A 72 -2.42 -5.26 4.68
CA LYS A 72 -3.44 -5.40 3.64
C LYS A 72 -4.13 -4.07 3.33
N LEU A 73 -4.55 -3.31 4.33
CA LEU A 73 -5.16 -1.99 4.14
C LEU A 73 -4.20 -1.02 3.44
N THR A 74 -2.94 -1.03 3.86
CA THR A 74 -1.87 -0.21 3.28
C THR A 74 -1.65 -0.56 1.82
N TRP A 75 -1.55 -1.86 1.52
CA TRP A 75 -1.40 -2.36 0.16
C TRP A 75 -2.59 -1.98 -0.72
N THR A 76 -3.83 -2.18 -0.25
CA THR A 76 -5.06 -1.79 -0.97
C THR A 76 -5.05 -0.32 -1.37
N MET A 77 -4.67 0.58 -0.45
CA MET A 77 -4.60 2.01 -0.76
C MET A 77 -3.53 2.34 -1.80
N VAL A 78 -2.30 1.83 -1.63
CA VAL A 78 -1.21 2.06 -2.59
C VAL A 78 -1.53 1.45 -3.96
N HIS A 79 -2.16 0.28 -3.98
CA HIS A 79 -2.61 -0.40 -5.19
C HIS A 79 -3.69 0.41 -5.93
N GLY A 80 -4.65 0.98 -5.20
CA GLY A 80 -5.63 1.92 -5.75
C GLY A 80 -4.97 3.16 -6.35
N ILE A 81 -4.04 3.79 -5.61
CA ILE A 81 -3.26 4.95 -6.10
C ILE A 81 -2.51 4.59 -7.40
N ALA A 82 -1.90 3.41 -7.47
CA ALA A 82 -1.20 2.95 -8.66
C ALA A 82 -2.14 2.83 -9.88
N HIS A 83 -3.33 2.25 -9.71
CA HIS A 83 -4.33 2.19 -10.77
C HIS A 83 -4.81 3.57 -11.22
N LEU A 84 -5.14 4.45 -10.28
CA LEU A 84 -5.53 5.84 -10.58
C LEU A 84 -4.41 6.61 -11.30
N ALA A 85 -3.14 6.36 -10.94
CA ALA A 85 -1.97 6.96 -11.57
C ALA A 85 -1.79 6.47 -13.01
N ILE A 86 -1.88 5.15 -13.23
CA ILE A 86 -1.81 4.52 -14.57
C ILE A 86 -2.85 5.17 -15.51
N ASP A 87 -4.06 5.40 -15.02
CA ASP A 87 -5.17 5.93 -15.82
C ASP A 87 -5.21 7.47 -15.85
N ASN A 88 -4.15 8.16 -15.39
CA ASN A 88 -4.00 9.62 -15.34
C ASN A 88 -5.07 10.36 -14.51
N GLN A 89 -5.76 9.67 -13.61
CA GLN A 89 -6.87 10.22 -12.82
C GLN A 89 -6.39 11.08 -11.64
N LEU A 90 -5.09 11.06 -11.33
CA LEU A 90 -4.48 11.86 -10.26
C LEU A 90 -3.90 13.20 -10.73
N LYS A 91 -4.05 13.54 -12.02
CA LYS A 91 -3.50 14.77 -12.63
C LYS A 91 -4.48 15.95 -12.63
N SER A 92 -5.75 15.76 -12.26
CA SER A 92 -6.74 16.85 -12.24
C SER A 92 -6.67 17.66 -10.95
N GLU A 93 -6.89 18.97 -11.06
CA GLU A 93 -7.01 19.88 -9.92
C GLU A 93 -8.16 19.42 -9.01
N GLY A 94 -7.83 18.96 -7.79
CA GLY A 94 -8.82 18.57 -6.78
C GLY A 94 -8.48 17.32 -5.96
N TYR A 95 -7.67 16.39 -6.50
CA TYR A 95 -7.41 15.10 -5.82
C TYR A 95 -6.16 15.07 -4.93
N GLY A 96 -5.31 16.10 -5.01
CA GLY A 96 -3.96 16.04 -4.48
C GLY A 96 -3.13 15.01 -5.25
N GLY A 97 -2.00 15.41 -5.84
CA GLY A 97 -1.21 14.49 -6.67
C GLY A 97 -0.80 13.23 -5.88
N ARG A 98 -0.35 12.17 -6.57
CA ARG A 98 0.01 10.87 -5.95
C ARG A 98 0.83 10.96 -4.64
N TYR A 99 1.74 11.93 -4.53
CA TYR A 99 2.56 12.13 -3.34
C TYR A 99 1.77 12.62 -2.13
N GLU A 100 0.70 13.36 -2.35
CA GLU A 100 -0.23 13.77 -1.30
C GLU A 100 -1.02 12.57 -0.80
N MET A 101 -1.56 11.75 -1.70
CA MET A 101 -2.26 10.52 -1.32
C MET A 101 -1.37 9.55 -0.50
N LEU A 102 -0.12 9.39 -0.92
CA LEU A 102 0.87 8.58 -0.17
C LEU A 102 1.21 9.17 1.20
N ARG A 103 1.15 10.50 1.37
CA ARG A 103 1.32 11.15 2.69
C ARG A 103 0.11 10.92 3.59
N MET A 104 -1.11 11.05 3.06
CA MET A 104 -2.34 10.78 3.83
C MET A 104 -2.37 9.36 4.39
N LEU A 105 -1.91 8.38 3.60
CA LEU A 105 -1.74 6.99 4.06
C LEU A 105 -0.87 6.90 5.34
N GLY A 106 0.27 7.59 5.35
CA GLY A 106 1.14 7.65 6.52
C GLY A 106 0.43 8.27 7.72
N HIS A 107 -0.29 9.37 7.52
CA HIS A 107 -1.07 10.02 8.58
C HIS A 107 -2.17 9.10 9.16
N HIS A 108 -2.91 8.36 8.32
CA HIS A 108 -3.97 7.47 8.79
C HIS A 108 -3.46 6.21 9.50
N LEU A 109 -2.22 5.78 9.23
CA LEU A 109 -1.59 4.70 10.00
C LEU A 109 -1.11 5.17 11.38
N VAL A 110 -0.83 6.46 11.52
CA VAL A 110 -0.46 7.09 12.81
C VAL A 110 -1.72 7.41 13.63
N GLU A 111 -2.73 8.03 13.00
CA GLU A 111 -3.89 8.59 13.70
C GLU A 111 -5.14 7.69 13.66
N GLY A 112 -5.17 6.67 12.80
CA GLY A 112 -6.33 5.83 12.54
C GLY A 112 -7.34 6.44 11.56
N LEU A 113 -8.38 5.65 11.23
CA LEU A 113 -9.52 6.05 10.39
C LEU A 113 -10.79 6.34 11.23
N ALA A 114 -10.75 6.14 12.54
CA ALA A 114 -11.88 6.41 13.41
C ALA A 114 -11.96 7.92 13.73
N PRO A 115 -13.17 8.48 13.96
CA PRO A 115 -13.29 9.81 14.53
C PRO A 115 -12.52 9.83 15.85
N ARG A 116 -11.68 10.84 16.08
CA ARG A 116 -11.12 11.09 17.42
C ARG A 116 -12.33 11.21 18.35
N HIS A 117 -12.55 10.24 19.24
CA HIS A 117 -13.47 10.46 20.35
C HIS A 117 -12.99 11.72 21.07
N PRO A 118 -13.86 12.69 21.37
CA PRO A 118 -13.46 13.81 22.20
C PRO A 118 -12.97 13.21 23.51
N SER A 119 -11.77 13.61 23.92
CA SER A 119 -11.25 13.33 25.26
C SER A 119 -12.35 13.70 26.26
N ALA A 120 -12.84 12.70 27.00
CA ALA A 120 -13.72 12.96 28.11
C ALA A 120 -12.85 13.59 29.21
N ASP A 121 -12.93 14.91 29.30
CA ASP A 121 -12.68 15.67 30.54
C ASP A 121 -14.04 15.97 31.20
#